data_AF-L7FEF3-F1
#
_entry.id   AF-L7FEF3-F1
#
_cell.length_a   1.000
_cell.length_b   1.000
_cell.length_c   1.000
_cell.angle_alpha   90.00
_cell.angle_beta   90.00
_cell.angle_gamma   90.00
#
_symmetry.space_group_name_H-M   'P 1'
#
loop_
_entity.id
_entity.type
_entity.pdbx_description
1 polymer ?
#
loop_
_entity_poly.entity_id
_entity_poly.type
_entity_poly.pdbx_seq_one_letter_code
_entity_poly.pdbx_strand_id
1 'polypeptide(L)'
;MPPSSQPTGERRPRALVIDHAWRQLGPGLDPLSGPGGAPLTRTVKLIVLPLIVRPALRPALAADFLAPAEASLLDELMQESAGRLAETAQWFTLLKKARRALGVVAGNPQDLYFQRCFELAVERGAPREGADVLARALVEEVAHSPGGRTVDALKGHLADAARRSRLDAELAAAWESRPPPADAAAATAALQRAAEVLDICGAPGPVGTSPSYTAMVEAGLGELFGRALWAYASGVWGHGSLPTHLGLTGRQVPPRPEVGRGASTATLPAPLDRTLFERLFTVLQSSAHREELATVAELVAREAGRSCAPLGLYDESLRVAVVLGGRLAAGLDPLGTGEGAPGPTAAHRVVNSRWRREASVLRARRMTVSARPDPDGGVLDALAQDLRAPWAAY
;
A
#
# COMPACT_ATOMS: atom_id res chain seq x y z
N MET A 1 37.64 -41.14 -9.10
CA MET A 1 37.31 -39.73 -9.41
C MET A 1 35.84 -39.66 -9.77
N PRO A 2 34.98 -39.04 -8.96
CA PRO A 2 33.62 -38.75 -9.38
C PRO A 2 33.62 -37.56 -10.36
N PRO A 3 32.70 -37.50 -11.32
CA PRO A 3 32.64 -36.41 -12.28
C PRO A 3 32.24 -35.10 -11.60
N SER A 4 32.84 -33.99 -12.05
CA SER A 4 32.50 -32.65 -11.58
C SER A 4 31.04 -32.33 -11.91
N SER A 5 30.23 -32.17 -10.87
CA SER A 5 28.92 -31.54 -10.99
C SER A 5 29.12 -30.12 -11.50
N GLN A 6 28.70 -29.85 -12.74
CA GLN A 6 28.54 -28.48 -13.23
C GLN A 6 27.54 -27.75 -12.32
N PRO A 7 27.77 -26.49 -11.93
CA PRO A 7 26.82 -25.77 -11.10
C PRO A 7 25.54 -25.52 -11.92
N THR A 8 24.42 -26.02 -11.42
CA THR A 8 23.06 -25.64 -11.81
C THR A 8 22.99 -24.11 -11.95
N GLY A 9 22.50 -23.56 -13.06
CA GLY A 9 21.05 -23.50 -13.32
C GLY A 9 20.29 -22.59 -12.34
N GLU A 10 20.96 -21.80 -11.49
CA GLU A 10 20.32 -21.03 -10.43
C GLU A 10 19.58 -19.80 -10.95
N ARG A 11 18.26 -19.81 -10.75
CA ARG A 11 17.42 -18.62 -10.92
C ARG A 11 17.81 -17.56 -9.89
N ARG A 12 17.94 -16.31 -10.30
CA ARG A 12 18.37 -15.20 -9.43
C ARG A 12 17.19 -14.27 -9.14
N PRO A 13 17.09 -13.71 -7.91
CA PRO A 13 16.09 -12.69 -7.63
C PRO A 13 16.28 -11.48 -8.56
N ARG A 14 15.21 -11.02 -9.22
CA ARG A 14 15.27 -9.87 -10.14
C ARG A 14 15.84 -8.61 -9.47
N ALA A 15 15.50 -8.39 -8.20
CA ALA A 15 16.03 -7.26 -7.43
C ALA A 15 17.57 -7.32 -7.27
N LEU A 16 18.13 -8.53 -7.11
CA LEU A 16 19.58 -8.74 -7.02
C LEU A 16 20.26 -8.46 -8.37
N VAL A 17 19.65 -8.90 -9.47
CA VAL A 17 20.15 -8.63 -10.83
C VAL A 17 20.16 -7.12 -11.11
N ILE A 18 19.06 -6.41 -10.78
CA ILE A 18 18.98 -4.94 -10.92
C ILE A 18 20.05 -4.23 -10.08
N ASP A 19 20.25 -4.62 -8.81
CA ASP A 19 21.28 -4.02 -7.96
C ASP A 19 22.69 -4.25 -8.52
N HIS A 20 22.98 -5.47 -8.97
CA HIS A 20 24.27 -5.79 -9.58
C HIS A 20 24.51 -4.99 -10.86
N ALA A 21 23.56 -5.00 -11.80
CA ALA A 21 23.62 -4.25 -13.04
C ALA A 21 23.85 -2.76 -12.79
N TRP A 22 23.09 -2.17 -11.86
CA TRP A 22 23.18 -0.76 -11.51
C TRP A 22 24.58 -0.35 -11.06
N ARG A 23 25.22 -1.17 -10.22
CA ARG A 23 26.58 -0.91 -9.70
C ARG A 23 27.65 -0.93 -10.79
N GLN A 24 27.37 -1.56 -11.93
CA GLN A 24 28.29 -1.64 -13.06
C GLN A 24 28.11 -0.49 -14.08
N LEU A 25 27.11 0.39 -13.93
CA LEU A 25 26.79 1.44 -14.91
C LEU A 25 27.80 2.61 -14.91
N GLY A 26 28.70 2.68 -13.94
CA GLY A 26 29.71 3.74 -13.83
C GLY A 26 29.22 5.00 -13.10
N PRO A 27 29.98 6.11 -13.17
CA PRO A 27 29.73 7.32 -12.38
C PRO A 27 28.55 8.16 -12.90
N GLY A 28 28.11 9.13 -12.08
CA GLY A 28 27.08 10.11 -12.46
C GLY A 28 25.64 9.75 -12.06
N LEU A 29 25.46 8.66 -11.31
CA LEU A 29 24.16 8.17 -10.85
C LEU A 29 23.83 8.54 -9.40
N ASP A 30 24.65 9.37 -8.73
CA ASP A 30 24.49 9.72 -7.31
C ASP A 30 23.07 10.22 -6.96
N PRO A 31 22.43 11.10 -7.76
CA PRO A 31 21.07 11.58 -7.48
C PRO A 31 19.99 10.48 -7.52
N LEU A 32 20.29 9.34 -8.15
CA LEU A 32 19.40 8.19 -8.32
C LEU A 32 19.82 6.99 -7.46
N SER A 33 20.89 7.12 -6.69
CA SER A 33 21.51 6.06 -5.89
C SER A 33 21.44 6.36 -4.39
N GLY A 34 21.41 5.31 -3.57
CA GLY A 34 21.57 5.41 -2.11
C GLY A 34 23.03 5.53 -1.69
N PRO A 35 23.31 5.74 -0.38
CA PRO A 35 24.68 5.92 0.13
C PRO A 35 25.64 4.77 -0.19
N GLY A 36 25.12 3.55 -0.35
CA GLY A 36 25.91 2.36 -0.70
C GLY A 36 26.04 2.11 -2.21
N GLY A 37 25.67 3.04 -3.07
CA GLY A 37 25.74 2.90 -4.54
C GLY A 37 24.65 2.03 -5.18
N ALA A 38 23.75 1.46 -4.38
CA ALA A 38 22.55 0.78 -4.86
C ALA A 38 21.54 1.78 -5.47
N PRO A 39 20.68 1.38 -6.41
CA PRO A 39 19.59 2.24 -6.86
C PRO A 39 18.63 2.54 -5.70
N LEU A 40 18.08 3.76 -5.66
CA LEU A 40 16.98 4.05 -4.74
C LEU A 40 15.75 3.19 -5.06
N THR A 41 14.94 2.85 -4.06
CA THR A 41 13.68 2.12 -4.28
C THR A 41 12.78 2.82 -5.29
N ARG A 42 12.73 4.16 -5.28
CA ARG A 42 11.97 4.95 -6.26
C ARG A 42 12.60 4.96 -7.64
N THR A 43 13.92 4.90 -7.76
CA THR A 43 14.61 4.73 -9.05
C THR A 43 14.17 3.43 -9.71
N VAL A 44 14.11 2.34 -8.93
CA VAL A 44 13.62 1.05 -9.42
C VAL A 44 12.15 1.13 -9.84
N LYS A 45 11.28 1.66 -8.97
CA LYS A 45 9.83 1.69 -9.18
C LYS A 45 9.37 2.67 -10.27
N LEU A 46 10.04 3.80 -10.42
CA LEU A 46 9.58 4.89 -11.30
C LEU A 46 10.35 4.96 -12.62
N ILE A 47 11.57 4.44 -12.69
CA ILE A 47 12.42 4.49 -13.89
C ILE A 47 12.72 3.07 -14.39
N VAL A 48 13.47 2.27 -13.62
CA VAL A 48 14.03 1.01 -14.11
C VAL A 48 12.94 0.03 -14.56
N LEU A 49 11.97 -0.28 -13.71
CA LEU A 49 10.90 -1.21 -14.07
C LEU A 49 9.98 -0.66 -15.17
N PRO A 50 9.38 0.54 -15.04
CA PRO A 50 8.39 0.99 -16.00
C PRO A 50 8.96 1.51 -17.33
N LEU A 51 10.20 2.02 -17.37
CA LEU A 51 10.75 2.71 -18.55
C LEU A 51 11.87 1.92 -19.25
N ILE A 52 12.66 1.14 -18.51
CA ILE A 52 13.78 0.36 -19.07
C ILE A 52 13.38 -1.10 -19.28
N VAL A 53 13.09 -1.82 -18.19
CA VAL A 53 12.76 -3.25 -18.20
C VAL A 53 11.42 -3.48 -18.90
N ARG A 54 10.42 -2.66 -18.58
CA ARG A 54 9.05 -2.70 -19.12
C ARG A 54 8.42 -4.10 -19.07
N PRO A 55 8.20 -4.71 -17.90
CA PRO A 55 7.69 -6.08 -17.78
C PRO A 55 6.38 -6.35 -18.54
N ALA A 56 5.51 -5.34 -18.71
CA ALA A 56 4.30 -5.46 -19.50
C ALA A 56 4.58 -5.77 -20.99
N LEU A 57 5.69 -5.27 -21.54
CA LEU A 57 6.14 -5.57 -22.91
C LEU A 57 7.15 -6.72 -22.95
N ARG A 58 7.75 -7.08 -21.82
CA ARG A 58 8.72 -8.18 -21.67
C ARG A 58 8.28 -9.13 -20.55
N PRO A 59 7.21 -9.94 -20.74
CA PRO A 59 6.66 -10.78 -19.67
C PRO A 59 7.67 -11.76 -19.07
N ALA A 60 8.68 -12.19 -19.83
CA ALA A 60 9.78 -13.02 -19.33
C ALA A 60 10.56 -12.36 -18.18
N LEU A 61 10.63 -11.02 -18.15
CA LEU A 61 11.29 -10.24 -17.09
C LEU A 61 10.34 -9.87 -15.94
N ALA A 62 9.07 -10.31 -15.99
CA ALA A 62 8.07 -9.97 -14.98
C ALA A 62 8.20 -10.79 -13.69
N ALA A 63 8.78 -12.00 -13.78
CA ALA A 63 8.96 -12.90 -12.66
C ALA A 63 9.92 -12.34 -11.58
N ASP A 64 9.70 -12.72 -10.32
CA ASP A 64 10.57 -12.33 -9.22
C ASP A 64 11.92 -13.06 -9.24
N PHE A 65 11.97 -14.22 -9.89
CA PHE A 65 13.17 -15.01 -10.10
C PHE A 65 13.40 -15.22 -11.59
N LEU A 66 14.53 -14.73 -12.09
CA LEU A 66 14.92 -14.80 -13.49
C LEU A 66 15.82 -16.02 -13.72
N ALA A 67 15.63 -16.74 -14.82
CA ALA A 67 16.62 -17.73 -15.23
C ALA A 67 17.84 -17.00 -15.83
N PRO A 68 18.95 -17.73 -16.10
CA PRO A 68 20.19 -17.10 -16.55
C PRO A 68 20.03 -16.23 -17.80
N ALA A 69 19.23 -16.67 -18.79
CA ALA A 69 19.00 -15.91 -20.02
C ALA A 69 18.25 -14.59 -19.77
N GLU A 70 17.21 -14.61 -18.92
CA GLU A 70 16.46 -13.40 -18.56
C GLU A 70 17.29 -12.45 -17.69
N ALA A 71 18.17 -12.98 -16.83
CA ALA A 71 19.09 -12.16 -16.05
C ALA A 71 20.10 -11.43 -16.94
N SER A 72 20.70 -12.13 -17.91
CA SER A 72 21.60 -11.51 -18.89
C SER A 72 20.89 -10.43 -19.73
N LEU A 73 19.67 -10.71 -20.20
CA LEU A 73 18.87 -9.72 -20.93
C LEU A 73 18.57 -8.47 -20.10
N LEU A 74 18.29 -8.64 -18.79
CA LEU A 74 18.09 -7.49 -17.90
C LEU A 74 19.38 -6.68 -17.77
N ASP A 75 20.52 -7.33 -17.57
CA ASP A 75 21.82 -6.67 -17.46
C ASP A 75 22.12 -5.86 -18.74
N GLU A 76 21.90 -6.44 -19.93
CA GLU A 76 22.07 -5.77 -21.22
C GLU A 76 21.21 -4.50 -21.33
N LEU A 77 19.91 -4.58 -21.02
CA LEU A 77 19.01 -3.43 -21.03
C LEU A 77 19.46 -2.30 -20.11
N MET A 78 20.02 -2.65 -18.95
CA MET A 78 20.56 -1.68 -18.00
C MET A 78 21.80 -0.99 -18.56
N GLN A 79 22.74 -1.76 -19.13
CA GLN A 79 23.96 -1.23 -19.73
C GLN A 79 23.67 -0.32 -20.94
N GLU A 80 22.75 -0.73 -21.82
CA GLU A 80 22.29 0.10 -22.94
C GLU A 80 21.65 1.43 -22.47
N SER A 81 21.08 1.43 -21.27
CA SER A 81 20.44 2.60 -20.68
C SER A 81 21.38 3.47 -19.83
N ALA A 82 22.66 3.09 -19.66
CA ALA A 82 23.60 3.75 -18.75
C ALA A 82 23.72 5.27 -19.02
N GLY A 83 23.93 5.65 -20.29
CA GLY A 83 24.04 7.05 -20.69
C GLY A 83 22.77 7.86 -20.37
N ARG A 84 21.60 7.29 -20.69
CA ARG A 84 20.30 7.93 -20.41
C ARG A 84 20.04 8.09 -18.92
N LEU A 85 20.45 7.12 -18.11
CA LEU A 85 20.34 7.20 -16.66
C LEU A 85 21.23 8.30 -16.07
N ALA A 86 22.45 8.47 -16.60
CA ALA A 86 23.34 9.56 -16.21
C ALA A 86 22.77 10.94 -16.60
N GLU A 87 22.20 11.08 -17.80
CA GLU A 87 21.52 12.30 -18.23
C GLU A 87 20.27 12.59 -17.39
N THR A 88 19.50 11.55 -17.05
CA THR A 88 18.34 11.64 -16.14
C THR A 88 18.76 12.18 -14.77
N ALA A 89 19.88 11.71 -14.23
CA ALA A 89 20.44 12.20 -12.97
C ALA A 89 20.86 13.68 -13.03
N GLN A 90 21.41 14.12 -14.16
CA GLN A 90 21.77 15.53 -14.40
C GLN A 90 20.51 16.42 -14.44
N TRP A 91 19.47 16.01 -15.19
CA TRP A 91 18.18 16.70 -15.21
C TRP A 91 17.56 16.79 -13.81
N PHE A 92 17.58 15.69 -13.04
CA PHE A 92 17.02 15.70 -11.70
C PHE A 92 17.76 16.67 -10.75
N THR A 93 19.08 16.78 -10.89
CA THR A 93 19.87 17.76 -10.14
C THR A 93 19.48 19.19 -10.51
N LEU A 94 19.28 19.47 -11.79
CA LEU A 94 18.85 20.78 -12.27
C LEU A 94 17.43 21.14 -11.80
N LEU A 95 16.47 20.22 -11.89
CA LEU A 95 15.10 20.43 -11.41
C LEU A 95 15.07 20.65 -9.90
N LYS A 96 15.89 19.94 -9.11
CA LYS A 96 16.04 20.20 -7.67
C LYS A 96 16.54 21.60 -7.38
N LYS A 97 17.49 22.12 -8.18
CA LYS A 97 18.01 23.48 -8.05
C LYS A 97 16.92 24.51 -8.38
N ALA A 98 16.22 24.35 -9.50
CA ALA A 98 15.11 25.22 -9.89
C ALA A 98 13.99 25.23 -8.83
N ARG A 99 13.61 24.06 -8.32
CA ARG A 99 12.64 23.90 -7.23
C ARG A 99 13.00 24.66 -5.97
N ARG A 100 14.26 24.59 -5.55
CA ARG A 100 14.75 25.35 -4.38
C ARG A 100 14.69 26.85 -4.64
N ALA A 101 15.09 27.30 -5.82
CA ALA A 101 15.05 28.71 -6.20
C ALA A 101 13.62 29.28 -6.24
N LEU A 102 12.63 28.45 -6.58
CA LEU A 102 11.21 28.79 -6.59
C LEU A 102 10.52 28.66 -5.23
N GLY A 103 11.21 28.17 -4.19
CA GLY A 103 10.61 27.96 -2.87
C GLY A 103 9.55 26.86 -2.81
N VAL A 104 9.51 25.96 -3.80
CA VAL A 104 8.48 24.90 -3.86
C VAL A 104 8.83 23.79 -2.86
N VAL A 105 8.00 23.65 -1.83
CA VAL A 105 8.16 22.64 -0.75
C VAL A 105 7.19 21.46 -0.89
N ALA A 106 6.13 21.59 -1.68
CA ALA A 106 5.06 20.59 -1.81
C ALA A 106 5.45 19.35 -2.62
N GLY A 107 5.24 18.15 -2.07
CA GLY A 107 5.44 16.86 -2.75
C GLY A 107 6.89 16.36 -2.77
N ASN A 108 7.05 15.04 -2.92
CA ASN A 108 8.37 14.40 -2.98
C ASN A 108 9.00 14.63 -4.37
N PRO A 109 10.20 15.22 -4.47
CA PRO A 109 10.83 15.49 -5.76
C PRO A 109 11.04 14.26 -6.64
N GLN A 110 11.29 13.08 -6.05
CA GLN A 110 11.51 11.85 -6.81
C GLN A 110 10.21 11.41 -7.49
N ASP A 111 9.09 11.43 -6.75
CA ASP A 111 7.78 11.06 -7.26
C ASP A 111 7.29 12.05 -8.35
N LEU A 112 7.66 13.33 -8.24
CA LEU A 112 7.25 14.37 -9.19
C LEU A 112 8.09 14.42 -10.47
N TYR A 113 9.39 14.14 -10.37
CA TYR A 113 10.32 14.49 -11.46
C TYR A 113 11.07 13.30 -12.07
N PHE A 114 11.13 12.13 -11.45
CA PHE A 114 11.96 11.02 -11.97
C PHE A 114 11.61 10.61 -13.39
N GLN A 115 10.32 10.37 -13.67
CA GLN A 115 9.88 9.98 -15.02
C GLN A 115 10.08 11.12 -16.01
N ARG A 116 9.75 12.35 -15.61
CA ARG A 116 9.92 13.53 -16.45
C ARG A 116 11.38 13.83 -16.78
N CYS A 117 12.30 13.60 -15.85
CA CYS A 117 13.75 13.69 -16.10
C CYS A 117 14.22 12.62 -17.09
N PHE A 118 13.64 11.42 -17.03
CA PHE A 118 13.97 10.36 -17.99
C PHE A 118 13.45 10.69 -19.39
N GLU A 119 12.24 11.25 -19.50
CA GLU A 119 11.71 11.77 -20.75
C GLU A 119 12.60 12.87 -21.33
N LEU A 120 13.02 13.83 -20.50
CA LEU A 120 13.95 14.89 -20.94
C LEU A 120 15.30 14.32 -21.40
N ALA A 121 15.84 13.32 -20.72
CA ALA A 121 17.05 12.64 -21.16
C ALA A 121 16.86 11.96 -22.52
N VAL A 122 15.73 11.27 -22.73
CA VAL A 122 15.41 10.61 -24.00
C VAL A 122 15.22 11.63 -25.13
N GLU A 123 14.53 12.73 -24.89
CA GLU A 123 14.20 13.72 -25.92
C GLU A 123 15.34 14.71 -26.21
N ARG A 124 16.15 15.04 -25.21
CA ARG A 124 17.08 16.18 -25.26
C ARG A 124 18.52 15.80 -24.89
N GLY A 125 18.78 14.59 -24.41
CA GLY A 125 20.07 14.20 -23.86
C GLY A 125 20.39 14.98 -22.58
N ALA A 126 21.68 15.17 -22.30
CA ALA A 126 22.16 15.96 -21.17
C ALA A 126 21.65 17.42 -21.17
N PRO A 127 21.42 18.04 -20.00
CA PRO A 127 21.11 19.47 -19.90
C PRO A 127 22.18 20.32 -20.59
N ARG A 128 21.75 21.19 -21.52
CA ARG A 128 22.60 22.12 -22.27
C ARG A 128 22.17 23.57 -22.04
N GLU A 129 22.73 24.51 -22.80
CA GLU A 129 22.36 25.92 -22.72
C GLU A 129 20.83 26.12 -22.82
N GLY A 130 20.26 26.91 -21.92
CA GLY A 130 18.81 27.13 -21.79
C GLY A 130 18.03 26.05 -21.02
N ALA A 131 18.68 24.98 -20.55
CA ALA A 131 18.02 23.94 -19.76
C ALA A 131 17.49 24.44 -18.41
N ASP A 132 18.07 25.50 -17.85
CA ASP A 132 17.63 26.14 -16.62
C ASP A 132 16.25 26.80 -16.75
N VAL A 133 16.00 27.47 -17.89
CA VAL A 133 14.68 28.05 -18.22
C VAL A 133 13.64 26.95 -18.34
N LEU A 134 13.96 25.86 -19.06
CA LEU A 134 13.06 24.71 -19.19
C LEU A 134 12.80 24.03 -17.84
N ALA A 135 13.83 23.82 -17.03
CA ALA A 135 13.70 23.22 -15.70
C ALA A 135 12.82 24.09 -14.78
N ARG A 136 12.97 25.42 -14.84
CA ARG A 136 12.13 26.36 -14.09
C ARG A 136 10.68 26.28 -14.55
N ALA A 137 10.42 26.36 -15.85
CA ALA A 137 9.07 26.29 -16.41
C ALA A 137 8.36 24.97 -16.05
N LEU A 138 9.08 23.85 -16.08
CA LEU A 138 8.56 22.54 -15.72
C LEU A 138 8.25 22.44 -14.23
N VAL A 139 9.12 22.96 -13.36
CA VAL A 139 8.82 23.00 -11.92
C VAL A 139 7.61 23.89 -11.64
N GLU A 140 7.49 25.03 -12.32
CA GLU A 140 6.32 25.89 -12.24
C GLU A 140 5.06 25.14 -12.72
N GLU A 141 5.08 24.47 -13.88
CA GLU A 141 3.97 23.67 -14.38
C GLU A 141 3.52 22.60 -13.37
N VAL A 142 4.47 21.83 -12.83
CA VAL A 142 4.17 20.79 -11.83
C VAL A 142 3.66 21.39 -10.51
N ALA A 143 4.19 22.54 -10.10
CA ALA A 143 3.76 23.23 -8.88
C ALA A 143 2.38 23.88 -9.03
N HIS A 144 2.04 24.36 -10.23
CA HIS A 144 0.79 25.03 -10.56
C HIS A 144 -0.23 24.09 -11.22
N SER A 145 0.04 22.78 -11.27
CA SER A 145 -0.88 21.82 -11.85
C SER A 145 -2.26 21.94 -11.16
N PRO A 146 -3.35 22.23 -11.90
CA PRO A 146 -4.40 23.15 -11.45
C PRO A 146 -5.49 22.53 -10.56
N GLY A 147 -5.16 21.48 -9.80
CA GLY A 147 -6.16 20.73 -9.07
C GLY A 147 -6.63 21.37 -7.76
N GLY A 148 -5.79 22.16 -7.07
CA GLY A 148 -6.05 22.51 -5.67
C GLY A 148 -6.24 21.28 -4.76
N ARG A 149 -5.86 20.09 -5.24
CA ARG A 149 -6.02 18.76 -4.62
C ARG A 149 -4.67 18.29 -4.12
N THR A 150 -4.10 19.12 -3.25
CA THR A 150 -2.80 18.91 -2.65
C THR A 150 -2.93 18.94 -1.14
N VAL A 151 -1.93 18.37 -0.44
CA VAL A 151 -1.87 18.44 1.03
C VAL A 151 -1.81 19.88 1.51
N ASP A 152 -1.15 20.78 0.77
CA ASP A 152 -1.07 22.19 1.17
C ASP A 152 -2.38 22.94 0.94
N ALA A 153 -3.14 22.59 -0.10
CA ALA A 153 -4.51 23.09 -0.27
C ALA A 153 -5.44 22.58 0.84
N LEU A 154 -5.29 21.33 1.29
CA LEU A 154 -5.98 20.80 2.47
C LEU A 154 -5.61 21.57 3.74
N LYS A 155 -4.32 21.82 3.98
CA LYS A 155 -3.86 22.64 5.11
C LYS A 155 -4.47 24.03 5.06
N GLY A 156 -4.41 24.70 3.91
CA GLY A 156 -5.00 26.02 3.72
C GLY A 156 -6.50 26.01 3.95
N HIS A 157 -7.20 25.00 3.45
CA HIS A 157 -8.64 24.83 3.68
C HIS A 157 -8.98 24.62 5.16
N LEU A 158 -8.17 23.85 5.90
CA LEU A 158 -8.38 23.57 7.31
C LEU A 158 -7.66 24.52 8.28
N ALA A 159 -7.05 25.61 7.78
CA ALA A 159 -6.39 26.63 8.61
C ALA A 159 -7.39 27.66 9.19
N ASP A 160 -8.53 27.88 8.52
CA ASP A 160 -9.60 28.77 8.98
C ASP A 160 -10.24 28.24 10.28
N ALA A 161 -10.04 28.97 11.38
CA ALA A 161 -10.54 28.61 12.71
C ALA A 161 -12.07 28.47 12.76
N ALA A 162 -12.81 29.35 12.09
CA ALA A 162 -14.28 29.30 12.08
C ALA A 162 -14.78 28.08 11.28
N ARG A 163 -14.09 27.72 10.20
CA ARG A 163 -14.38 26.49 9.45
C ARG A 163 -14.07 25.24 10.28
N ARG A 164 -12.92 25.21 10.97
CA ARG A 164 -12.55 24.08 11.85
C ARG A 164 -13.58 23.88 12.96
N SER A 165 -14.02 24.95 13.63
CA SER A 165 -15.03 24.86 14.69
C SER A 165 -16.37 24.34 14.16
N ARG A 166 -16.79 24.76 12.96
CA ARG A 166 -17.99 24.23 12.32
C ARG A 166 -17.86 22.73 12.01
N LEU A 167 -16.76 22.32 11.40
CA LEU A 167 -16.50 20.91 11.10
C LEU A 167 -16.45 20.04 12.37
N ASP A 168 -15.84 20.52 13.45
CA ASP A 168 -15.82 19.78 14.71
C ASP A 168 -17.22 19.63 15.31
N ALA A 169 -18.06 20.67 15.24
CA ALA A 169 -19.45 20.61 15.67
C ALA A 169 -20.28 19.65 14.79
N GLU A 170 -20.07 19.65 13.46
CA GLU A 170 -20.70 18.72 12.53
C GLU A 170 -20.31 17.26 12.84
N LEU A 171 -19.03 17.00 13.10
CA LEU A 171 -18.55 15.68 13.49
C LEU A 171 -19.14 15.24 14.84
N ALA A 172 -19.22 16.14 15.81
CA ALA A 172 -19.85 15.86 17.10
C ALA A 172 -21.33 15.49 16.91
N ALA A 173 -22.09 16.31 16.18
CA ALA A 173 -23.50 16.04 15.90
C ALA A 173 -23.70 14.71 15.14
N ALA A 174 -22.91 14.46 14.10
CA ALA A 174 -22.99 13.24 13.30
C ALA A 174 -22.61 11.98 14.10
N TRP A 175 -21.68 12.10 15.05
CA TRP A 175 -21.26 11.01 15.91
C TRP A 175 -22.31 10.65 16.97
N GLU A 176 -22.96 11.66 17.55
CA GLU A 176 -24.07 11.47 18.49
C GLU A 176 -25.34 10.97 17.80
N SER A 177 -25.58 11.37 16.53
CA SER A 177 -26.75 10.94 15.75
C SER A 177 -26.58 9.57 15.08
N ARG A 178 -25.56 8.79 15.43
CA ARG A 178 -25.33 7.48 14.81
C ARG A 178 -26.50 6.53 15.09
N PRO A 179 -26.82 5.62 14.14
CA PRO A 179 -27.82 4.59 14.39
C PRO A 179 -27.48 3.80 15.66
N PRO A 180 -28.49 3.37 16.44
CA PRO A 180 -28.26 2.59 17.64
C PRO A 180 -27.48 1.31 17.32
N PRO A 181 -26.75 0.74 18.28
CA PRO A 181 -26.03 -0.51 18.06
C PRO A 181 -26.96 -1.61 17.56
N ALA A 182 -26.49 -2.40 16.60
CA ALA A 182 -27.19 -3.61 16.18
C ALA A 182 -26.91 -4.74 17.18
N ASP A 183 -27.80 -5.73 17.25
CA ASP A 183 -27.61 -6.88 18.12
C ASP A 183 -26.49 -7.83 17.63
N ALA A 184 -26.00 -8.69 18.53
CA ALA A 184 -24.98 -9.69 18.21
C ALA A 184 -25.46 -10.73 17.20
N ALA A 185 -26.79 -10.95 17.12
CA ALA A 185 -27.39 -11.88 16.18
C ALA A 185 -27.23 -11.39 14.73
N ALA A 186 -27.37 -10.08 14.49
CA ALA A 186 -27.15 -9.45 13.19
C ALA A 186 -25.69 -9.61 12.73
N ALA A 187 -24.72 -9.45 13.64
CA ALA A 187 -23.32 -9.69 13.32
C ALA A 187 -23.06 -11.16 12.95
N THR A 188 -23.67 -12.09 13.68
CA THR A 188 -23.56 -13.53 13.41
C THR A 188 -24.19 -13.90 12.07
N ALA A 189 -25.37 -13.36 11.75
CA ALA A 189 -26.04 -13.56 10.47
C ALA A 189 -25.19 -13.02 9.29
N ALA A 190 -24.59 -11.84 9.45
CA ALA A 190 -23.68 -11.28 8.45
C ALA A 190 -22.45 -12.18 8.21
N LEU A 191 -21.88 -12.77 9.28
CA LEU A 191 -20.75 -13.69 9.16
C LEU A 191 -21.10 -15.04 8.56
N GLN A 192 -22.30 -15.55 8.82
CA GLN A 192 -22.82 -16.76 8.16
C GLN A 192 -22.96 -16.54 6.65
N ARG A 193 -23.58 -15.43 6.24
CA ARG A 193 -23.67 -15.06 4.82
C ARG A 193 -22.29 -14.82 4.18
N ALA A 194 -21.37 -14.19 4.92
CA ALA A 194 -20.00 -14.03 4.46
C ALA A 194 -19.31 -15.39 4.22
N ALA A 195 -19.55 -16.39 5.09
CA ALA A 195 -19.01 -17.72 4.91
C ALA A 195 -19.55 -18.39 3.64
N GLU A 196 -20.87 -18.29 3.37
CA GLU A 196 -21.50 -18.79 2.14
C GLU A 196 -20.86 -18.18 0.89
N VAL A 197 -20.65 -16.85 0.88
CA VAL A 197 -19.98 -16.16 -0.23
C VAL A 197 -18.55 -16.66 -0.42
N LEU A 198 -17.78 -16.80 0.66
CA LEU A 198 -16.40 -17.27 0.61
C LEU A 198 -16.29 -18.76 0.21
N ASP A 199 -17.30 -19.58 0.47
CA ASP A 199 -17.36 -20.94 -0.04
C ASP A 199 -17.56 -20.97 -1.56
N ILE A 200 -18.45 -20.13 -2.09
CA ILE A 200 -18.68 -20.01 -3.53
C ILE A 200 -17.42 -19.49 -4.24
N CYS A 201 -16.77 -18.44 -3.72
CA CYS A 201 -15.59 -17.83 -4.33
C CYS A 201 -14.37 -18.78 -4.39
N GLY A 202 -14.28 -19.75 -3.49
CA GLY A 202 -13.19 -20.73 -3.47
C GLY A 202 -13.46 -22.01 -4.24
N ALA A 203 -14.68 -22.22 -4.72
CA ALA A 203 -15.07 -23.41 -5.47
C ALA A 203 -14.67 -23.30 -6.96
N PRO A 204 -14.31 -24.41 -7.63
CA PRO A 204 -14.07 -24.40 -9.07
C PRO A 204 -15.39 -24.12 -9.82
N GLY A 205 -15.44 -23.00 -10.55
CA GLY A 205 -16.62 -22.57 -11.32
C GLY A 205 -16.36 -21.29 -12.12
N PRO A 206 -17.28 -20.89 -13.02
CA PRO A 206 -17.15 -19.67 -13.81
C PRO A 206 -17.09 -18.43 -12.90
N VAL A 207 -16.15 -17.53 -13.20
CA VAL A 207 -15.98 -16.26 -12.48
C VAL A 207 -17.13 -15.33 -12.85
N GLY A 208 -18.12 -15.21 -11.97
CA GLY A 208 -19.25 -14.29 -12.11
C GLY A 208 -19.53 -13.53 -10.82
N THR A 209 -20.25 -12.42 -10.91
CA THR A 209 -20.74 -11.67 -9.75
C THR A 209 -21.59 -12.61 -8.90
N SER A 210 -21.13 -12.92 -7.69
CA SER A 210 -21.86 -13.84 -6.82
C SER A 210 -23.19 -13.18 -6.43
N PRO A 211 -24.36 -13.77 -6.76
CA PRO A 211 -25.65 -13.22 -6.34
C PRO A 211 -25.75 -13.09 -4.82
N SER A 212 -24.98 -13.91 -4.08
CA SER A 212 -24.88 -13.83 -2.63
C SER A 212 -24.16 -12.57 -2.14
N TYR A 213 -23.16 -12.04 -2.87
CA TYR A 213 -22.53 -10.75 -2.52
C TYR A 213 -23.53 -9.60 -2.67
N THR A 214 -24.22 -9.55 -3.81
CA THR A 214 -25.25 -8.53 -4.07
C THR A 214 -26.36 -8.60 -3.03
N ALA A 215 -26.82 -9.80 -2.67
CA ALA A 215 -27.82 -9.99 -1.61
C ALA A 215 -27.35 -9.46 -0.24
N MET A 216 -26.06 -9.62 0.12
CA MET A 216 -25.52 -9.02 1.35
C MET A 216 -25.58 -7.49 1.32
N VAL A 217 -25.28 -6.88 0.16
CA VAL A 217 -25.31 -5.43 -0.03
C VAL A 217 -26.75 -4.90 0.03
N GLU A 218 -27.68 -5.53 -0.69
CA GLU A 218 -29.10 -5.16 -0.68
C GLU A 218 -29.74 -5.30 0.71
N ALA A 219 -29.30 -6.29 1.48
CA ALA A 219 -29.77 -6.50 2.85
C ALA A 219 -29.07 -5.63 3.91
N GLY A 220 -28.11 -4.77 3.53
CA GLY A 220 -27.42 -3.87 4.47
C GLY A 220 -26.60 -4.59 5.54
N LEU A 221 -26.08 -5.78 5.25
CA LEU A 221 -25.41 -6.63 6.27
C LEU A 221 -24.08 -6.05 6.75
N GLY A 222 -23.38 -5.27 5.91
CA GLY A 222 -22.18 -4.54 6.28
C GLY A 222 -22.48 -3.40 7.25
N GLU A 223 -23.57 -2.66 7.04
CA GLU A 223 -24.04 -1.64 7.99
C GLU A 223 -24.38 -2.27 9.36
N LEU A 224 -25.21 -3.32 9.36
CA LEU A 224 -25.61 -4.02 10.58
C LEU A 224 -24.40 -4.55 11.35
N PHE A 225 -23.46 -5.18 10.64
CA PHE A 225 -22.22 -5.67 11.24
C PHE A 225 -21.38 -4.53 11.83
N GLY A 226 -21.22 -3.43 11.10
CA GLY A 226 -20.47 -2.26 11.57
C GLY A 226 -21.08 -1.61 12.81
N ARG A 227 -22.42 -1.56 12.91
CA ARG A 227 -23.13 -1.08 14.10
C ARG A 227 -22.96 -2.01 15.30
N ALA A 228 -22.96 -3.33 15.08
CA ALA A 228 -22.67 -4.29 16.14
C ALA A 228 -21.23 -4.14 16.67
N LEU A 229 -20.25 -3.90 15.79
CA LEU A 229 -18.86 -3.67 16.19
C LEU A 229 -18.65 -2.45 17.09
N TRP A 230 -19.52 -1.45 17.05
CA TRP A 230 -19.47 -0.33 18.00
C TRP A 230 -19.96 -0.70 19.40
N ALA A 231 -20.73 -1.78 19.52
CA ALA A 231 -21.36 -2.20 20.77
C ALA A 231 -20.57 -3.30 21.50
N TYR A 232 -19.96 -4.21 20.74
CA TYR A 232 -19.35 -5.42 21.28
C TYR A 232 -17.84 -5.31 21.30
N ALA A 233 -17.25 -5.49 22.49
CA ALA A 233 -15.81 -5.36 22.69
C ALA A 233 -15.01 -6.64 22.32
N SER A 234 -15.66 -7.79 22.08
CA SER A 234 -14.99 -9.05 21.75
C SER A 234 -15.93 -10.08 21.08
N GLY A 235 -15.34 -11.14 20.53
CA GLY A 235 -16.07 -12.34 20.10
C GLY A 235 -16.81 -12.25 18.77
N VAL A 236 -16.88 -11.07 18.15
CA VAL A 236 -17.64 -10.82 16.92
C VAL A 236 -17.23 -11.79 15.80
N TRP A 237 -15.93 -12.10 15.66
CA TRP A 237 -15.41 -12.97 14.60
C TRP A 237 -15.46 -14.47 14.91
N GLY A 238 -16.01 -14.89 16.06
CA GLY A 238 -16.04 -16.29 16.47
C GLY A 238 -14.68 -16.89 16.86
N HIS A 239 -13.66 -16.04 17.03
CA HIS A 239 -12.31 -16.42 17.45
C HIS A 239 -11.84 -15.53 18.60
N GLY A 240 -11.78 -16.08 19.81
CA GLY A 240 -11.59 -15.29 21.04
C GLY A 240 -10.25 -14.56 21.16
N SER A 241 -9.22 -14.97 20.42
CA SER A 241 -7.90 -14.32 20.43
C SER A 241 -7.72 -13.23 19.36
N LEU A 242 -8.68 -13.04 18.45
CA LEU A 242 -8.57 -12.00 17.42
C LEU A 242 -8.99 -10.63 17.97
N PRO A 243 -8.25 -9.55 17.66
CA PRO A 243 -8.70 -8.21 17.96
C PRO A 243 -10.05 -7.93 17.30
N THR A 244 -10.98 -7.35 18.04
CA THR A 244 -12.36 -7.06 17.59
C THR A 244 -12.42 -6.27 16.29
N HIS A 245 -11.53 -5.29 16.12
CA HIS A 245 -11.45 -4.47 14.92
C HIS A 245 -10.33 -4.90 13.96
N LEU A 246 -9.72 -6.08 14.17
CA LEU A 246 -8.66 -6.63 13.32
C LEU A 246 -7.51 -5.64 13.04
N GLY A 247 -7.13 -4.83 14.04
CA GLY A 247 -6.08 -3.82 13.92
C GLY A 247 -6.52 -2.51 13.25
N LEU A 248 -7.80 -2.33 12.92
CA LEU A 248 -8.32 -1.07 12.38
C LEU A 248 -8.38 0.06 13.42
N THR A 249 -8.38 -0.29 14.71
CA THR A 249 -8.20 0.63 15.85
C THR A 249 -7.45 -0.11 16.96
N GLY A 250 -6.66 0.64 17.74
CA GLY A 250 -6.07 0.16 19.00
C GLY A 250 -7.04 0.18 20.19
N ARG A 251 -8.27 0.65 19.99
CA ARG A 251 -9.27 0.84 21.06
C ARG A 251 -10.36 -0.23 21.03
N GLN A 252 -11.05 -0.42 22.15
CA GLN A 252 -12.23 -1.29 22.21
C GLN A 252 -13.36 -0.81 21.29
N VAL A 253 -13.56 0.52 21.24
CA VAL A 253 -14.48 1.19 20.32
C VAL A 253 -13.72 2.34 19.66
N PRO A 254 -13.83 2.51 18.33
CA PRO A 254 -13.22 3.65 17.64
C PRO A 254 -13.62 4.98 18.27
N PRO A 255 -12.70 5.94 18.41
CA PRO A 255 -13.04 7.26 18.93
C PRO A 255 -13.82 8.07 17.89
N ARG A 256 -14.50 9.12 18.34
CA ARG A 256 -15.03 10.13 17.42
C ARG A 256 -13.87 10.70 16.59
N PRO A 257 -14.00 10.81 15.26
CA PRO A 257 -12.97 11.44 14.44
C PRO A 257 -12.78 12.91 14.81
N GLU A 258 -11.53 13.36 14.84
CA GLU A 258 -11.18 14.78 14.98
C GLU A 258 -10.81 15.37 13.61
N VAL A 259 -10.87 16.70 13.48
CA VAL A 259 -10.46 17.40 12.24
C VAL A 259 -8.96 17.20 11.94
N GLY A 260 -8.12 17.18 12.98
CA GLY A 260 -6.66 17.10 12.82
C GLY A 260 -6.00 18.41 12.37
N ARG A 261 -4.67 18.46 12.39
CA ARG A 261 -3.86 19.64 12.01
C ARG A 261 -2.77 19.34 10.98
N GLY A 262 -2.38 18.08 10.85
CA GLY A 262 -1.27 17.64 10.03
C GLY A 262 -1.23 16.12 9.98
N ALA A 263 -0.33 15.57 9.17
CA ALA A 263 -0.08 14.14 9.08
C ALA A 263 1.38 13.88 8.73
N SER A 264 1.88 12.73 9.14
CA SER A 264 3.19 12.20 8.78
C SER A 264 3.05 10.72 8.49
N THR A 265 3.58 10.26 7.36
CA THR A 265 3.56 8.83 6.99
C THR A 265 4.26 7.94 8.01
N ALA A 266 5.17 8.49 8.81
CA ALA A 266 5.92 7.74 9.83
C ALA A 266 5.14 7.52 11.13
N THR A 267 4.04 8.23 11.35
CA THR A 267 3.30 8.23 12.63
C THR A 267 1.79 8.21 12.39
N LEU A 268 1.33 7.66 11.26
CA LEU A 268 -0.10 7.56 10.98
C LEU A 268 -0.74 6.53 11.93
N PRO A 269 -1.79 6.90 12.68
CA PRO A 269 -2.54 5.95 13.49
C PRO A 269 -3.22 4.85 12.65
N ALA A 270 -3.74 3.84 13.35
CA ALA A 270 -4.63 2.84 12.76
C ALA A 270 -5.82 3.51 12.02
N PRO A 271 -6.35 2.93 10.93
CA PRO A 271 -7.30 3.59 10.04
C PRO A 271 -8.52 4.27 10.70
N LEU A 272 -9.10 3.67 11.74
CA LEU A 272 -10.26 4.21 12.45
C LEU A 272 -9.87 5.23 13.54
N ASP A 273 -8.60 5.32 13.92
CA ASP A 273 -8.09 6.28 14.90
C ASP A 273 -7.58 7.57 14.22
N ARG A 274 -7.52 7.61 12.89
CA ARG A 274 -7.06 8.77 12.12
C ARG A 274 -8.05 9.93 12.15
N THR A 275 -7.50 11.13 12.24
CA THR A 275 -8.21 12.39 12.00
C THR A 275 -8.65 12.55 10.54
N LEU A 276 -9.58 13.47 10.26
CA LEU A 276 -9.97 13.82 8.89
C LEU A 276 -8.75 14.24 8.05
N PHE A 277 -7.87 15.05 8.63
CA PHE A 277 -6.65 15.47 7.94
C PHE A 277 -5.80 14.27 7.51
N GLU A 278 -5.56 13.30 8.39
CA GLU A 278 -4.72 12.13 8.10
C GLU A 278 -5.34 11.18 7.07
N ARG A 279 -6.67 11.01 7.11
CA ARG A 279 -7.43 10.24 6.12
C ARG A 279 -7.28 10.86 4.73
N LEU A 280 -7.54 12.17 4.62
CA LEU A 280 -7.43 12.89 3.36
C LEU A 280 -5.99 13.04 2.88
N PHE A 281 -5.03 13.19 3.80
CA PHE A 281 -3.61 13.17 3.49
C PHE A 281 -3.22 11.89 2.76
N THR A 282 -3.71 10.73 3.23
CA THR A 282 -3.46 9.44 2.59
C THR A 282 -4.01 9.41 1.17
N VAL A 283 -5.27 9.84 0.98
CA VAL A 283 -5.92 9.92 -0.35
C VAL A 283 -5.15 10.82 -1.31
N LEU A 284 -4.78 12.02 -0.85
CA LEU A 284 -4.05 12.99 -1.65
C LEU A 284 -2.62 12.54 -1.97
N GLN A 285 -1.97 11.78 -1.08
CA GLN A 285 -0.64 11.23 -1.37
C GLN A 285 -0.68 10.05 -2.34
N SER A 286 -1.60 9.11 -2.16
CA SER A 286 -1.59 7.83 -2.89
C SER A 286 -2.25 7.90 -4.26
N SER A 287 -3.07 8.91 -4.54
CA SER A 287 -3.76 9.05 -5.82
C SER A 287 -2.78 9.40 -6.94
N ALA A 288 -2.66 8.51 -7.93
CA ALA A 288 -1.86 8.73 -9.13
C ALA A 288 -2.49 9.80 -10.05
N HIS A 289 -3.83 9.83 -10.11
CA HIS A 289 -4.64 10.76 -10.90
C HIS A 289 -5.29 11.79 -9.99
N ARG A 290 -4.50 12.72 -9.44
CA ARG A 290 -5.01 13.73 -8.49
C ARG A 290 -6.02 14.68 -9.13
N GLU A 291 -5.94 14.89 -10.43
CA GLU A 291 -6.82 15.69 -11.26
C GLU A 291 -8.26 15.17 -11.27
N GLU A 292 -8.46 13.85 -11.12
CA GLU A 292 -9.77 13.21 -11.09
C GLU A 292 -10.44 13.30 -9.71
N LEU A 293 -9.70 13.68 -8.68
CA LEU A 293 -10.25 13.82 -7.33
C LEU A 293 -11.30 14.93 -7.28
N ALA A 294 -12.23 14.82 -6.33
CA ALA A 294 -13.09 15.95 -5.97
C ALA A 294 -12.25 17.11 -5.41
N THR A 295 -12.83 18.32 -5.36
CA THR A 295 -12.15 19.46 -4.74
C THR A 295 -11.86 19.18 -3.26
N VAL A 296 -10.89 19.87 -2.65
CA VAL A 296 -10.57 19.69 -1.23
C VAL A 296 -11.79 19.91 -0.32
N ALA A 297 -12.64 20.90 -0.64
CA ALA A 297 -13.85 21.16 0.13
C ALA A 297 -14.83 19.97 0.08
N GLU A 298 -15.05 19.41 -1.12
CA GLU A 298 -15.91 18.23 -1.30
C GLU A 298 -15.32 16.99 -0.64
N LEU A 299 -14.00 16.81 -0.70
CA LEU A 299 -13.31 15.71 -0.03
C LEU A 299 -13.48 15.79 1.49
N VAL A 300 -13.35 16.98 2.08
CA VAL A 300 -13.57 17.21 3.52
C VAL A 300 -15.00 16.90 3.92
N ALA A 301 -15.99 17.40 3.16
CA ALA A 301 -17.40 17.14 3.45
C ALA A 301 -17.74 15.64 3.37
N ARG A 302 -17.26 14.95 2.33
CA ARG A 302 -17.45 13.50 2.16
C ARG A 302 -16.78 12.69 3.27
N GLU A 303 -15.55 13.04 3.63
CA GLU A 303 -14.81 12.31 4.68
C GLU A 303 -15.41 12.54 6.07
N ALA A 304 -15.97 13.72 6.34
CA ALA A 304 -16.68 14.00 7.60
C ALA A 304 -17.88 13.06 7.78
N GLY A 305 -18.76 12.96 6.77
CA GLY A 305 -19.90 12.03 6.82
C GLY A 305 -19.47 10.56 6.87
N ARG A 306 -18.46 10.19 6.07
CA ARG A 306 -17.91 8.83 6.04
C ARG A 306 -17.29 8.39 7.37
N SER A 307 -16.58 9.28 8.07
CA SER A 307 -15.84 8.92 9.29
C SER A 307 -16.75 8.57 10.47
N CYS A 308 -18.00 9.05 10.45
CA CYS A 308 -19.02 8.70 11.45
C CYS A 308 -19.91 7.52 11.02
N ALA A 309 -19.79 7.03 9.78
CA ALA A 309 -20.56 5.90 9.28
C ALA A 309 -20.02 4.55 9.81
N PRO A 310 -20.85 3.48 9.84
CA PRO A 310 -20.39 2.14 10.23
C PRO A 310 -19.13 1.72 9.46
N LEU A 311 -18.14 1.21 10.20
CA LEU A 311 -16.81 0.85 9.70
C LEU A 311 -15.99 2.01 9.08
N GLY A 312 -16.43 3.27 9.24
CA GLY A 312 -15.80 4.42 8.60
C GLY A 312 -15.93 4.41 7.07
N LEU A 313 -17.01 3.81 6.54
CA LEU A 313 -17.27 3.63 5.11
C LEU A 313 -18.68 4.09 4.78
N TYR A 314 -18.83 4.82 3.66
CA TYR A 314 -20.13 5.32 3.21
C TYR A 314 -20.89 4.28 2.37
N ASP A 315 -20.17 3.55 1.52
CA ASP A 315 -20.76 2.60 0.57
C ASP A 315 -20.93 1.21 1.19
N GLU A 316 -22.13 0.66 1.07
CA GLU A 316 -22.47 -0.64 1.64
C GLU A 316 -21.68 -1.80 1.02
N SER A 317 -21.36 -1.71 -0.27
CA SER A 317 -20.53 -2.71 -0.96
C SER A 317 -19.12 -2.80 -0.35
N LEU A 318 -18.57 -1.66 0.09
CA LEU A 318 -17.29 -1.60 0.79
C LEU A 318 -17.40 -2.13 2.22
N ARG A 319 -18.52 -1.87 2.92
CA ARG A 319 -18.75 -2.44 4.26
C ARG A 319 -18.84 -3.96 4.20
N VAL A 320 -19.60 -4.50 3.23
CA VAL A 320 -19.67 -5.95 2.98
C VAL A 320 -18.29 -6.51 2.65
N ALA A 321 -17.47 -5.79 1.87
CA ALA A 321 -16.09 -6.21 1.60
C ALA A 321 -15.24 -6.32 2.88
N VAL A 322 -15.42 -5.42 3.86
CA VAL A 322 -14.76 -5.53 5.17
C VAL A 322 -15.26 -6.77 5.94
N VAL A 323 -16.57 -7.06 5.92
CA VAL A 323 -17.11 -8.28 6.56
C VAL A 323 -16.50 -9.54 5.94
N LEU A 324 -16.45 -9.62 4.62
CA LEU A 324 -15.84 -10.75 3.89
C LEU A 324 -14.34 -10.88 4.20
N GLY A 325 -13.61 -9.76 4.14
CA GLY A 325 -12.18 -9.72 4.44
C GLY A 325 -11.88 -10.13 5.88
N GLY A 326 -12.66 -9.65 6.84
CA GLY A 326 -12.51 -10.02 8.24
C GLY A 326 -12.86 -11.49 8.51
N ARG A 327 -13.94 -11.99 7.88
CA ARG A 327 -14.32 -13.41 7.97
C ARG A 327 -13.25 -14.32 7.36
N LEU A 328 -12.65 -13.90 6.24
CA LEU A 328 -11.53 -14.58 5.60
C LEU A 328 -10.30 -14.57 6.52
N ALA A 329 -9.92 -13.40 7.04
CA ALA A 329 -8.78 -13.24 7.93
C ALA A 329 -8.88 -14.14 9.16
N ALA A 330 -10.08 -14.25 9.76
CA ALA A 330 -10.31 -15.06 10.95
C ALA A 330 -10.12 -16.57 10.75
N GLY A 331 -10.20 -17.09 9.52
CA GLY A 331 -9.93 -18.49 9.20
C GLY A 331 -8.60 -18.74 8.49
N LEU A 332 -7.71 -17.75 8.40
CA LEU A 332 -6.37 -17.96 7.84
C LEU A 332 -5.51 -18.75 8.83
N ASP A 333 -4.80 -19.75 8.30
CA ASP A 333 -3.87 -20.60 9.02
C ASP A 333 -2.62 -20.84 8.13
N PRO A 334 -1.79 -19.80 7.92
CA PRO A 334 -0.59 -19.93 7.09
C PRO A 334 0.41 -20.94 7.64
N LEU A 335 0.45 -21.11 8.97
CA LEU A 335 1.41 -21.97 9.67
C LEU A 335 0.92 -23.42 9.83
N GLY A 336 -0.34 -23.71 9.53
CA GLY A 336 -0.87 -25.07 9.60
C GLY A 336 -0.97 -25.58 11.03
N THR A 337 -1.17 -24.68 12.01
CA THR A 337 -1.23 -25.03 13.43
C THR A 337 -2.54 -25.71 13.80
N GLY A 338 -3.54 -25.64 12.92
CA GLY A 338 -4.89 -26.15 13.21
C GLY A 338 -5.71 -25.22 14.10
N GLU A 339 -5.21 -24.01 14.40
CA GLU A 339 -5.86 -23.01 15.24
C GLU A 339 -6.80 -22.06 14.47
N GLY A 340 -7.05 -22.29 13.18
CA GLY A 340 -8.00 -21.46 12.42
C GLY A 340 -9.44 -21.57 12.95
N ALA A 341 -10.27 -20.55 12.72
CA ALA A 341 -11.68 -20.56 13.13
C ALA A 341 -12.43 -21.81 12.63
N PRO A 342 -13.35 -22.39 13.44
CA PRO A 342 -14.14 -23.55 13.04
C PRO A 342 -14.98 -23.26 11.78
N GLY A 343 -15.05 -24.26 10.90
CA GLY A 343 -15.73 -24.14 9.60
C GLY A 343 -14.91 -23.36 8.55
N PRO A 344 -13.77 -23.88 8.10
CA PRO A 344 -12.99 -23.25 7.03
C PRO A 344 -13.76 -23.34 5.70
N THR A 345 -13.95 -22.19 5.06
CA THR A 345 -14.57 -22.12 3.73
C THR A 345 -13.61 -22.56 2.62
N ALA A 346 -14.12 -22.75 1.40
CA ALA A 346 -13.30 -23.06 0.23
C ALA A 346 -12.24 -21.98 -0.04
N ALA A 347 -12.58 -20.69 0.11
CA ALA A 347 -11.59 -19.61 -0.01
C ALA A 347 -10.46 -19.72 1.02
N HIS A 348 -10.76 -20.05 2.28
CA HIS A 348 -9.72 -20.29 3.28
C HIS A 348 -8.78 -21.42 2.85
N ARG A 349 -9.31 -22.54 2.35
CA ARG A 349 -8.49 -23.66 1.86
C ARG A 349 -7.59 -23.23 0.70
N VAL A 350 -8.13 -22.50 -0.27
CA VAL A 350 -7.36 -22.03 -1.43
C VAL A 350 -6.24 -21.07 -0.99
N VAL A 351 -6.55 -20.03 -0.22
CA VAL A 351 -5.57 -19.02 0.23
C VAL A 351 -4.50 -19.65 1.12
N ASN A 352 -4.89 -20.43 2.13
CA ASN A 352 -3.94 -21.12 3.01
C ASN A 352 -3.03 -22.08 2.22
N SER A 353 -3.57 -22.81 1.23
CA SER A 353 -2.75 -23.68 0.39
C SER A 353 -1.72 -22.91 -0.46
N ARG A 354 -2.09 -21.73 -0.98
CA ARG A 354 -1.20 -20.87 -1.77
C ARG A 354 -0.10 -20.31 -0.88
N TRP A 355 -0.46 -19.70 0.25
CA TRP A 355 0.50 -19.16 1.20
C TRP A 355 1.46 -20.23 1.71
N ARG A 356 1.00 -21.42 2.06
CA ARG A 356 1.89 -22.52 2.51
C ARG A 356 2.90 -22.98 1.44
N ARG A 357 2.61 -22.74 0.16
CA ARG A 357 3.54 -23.02 -0.95
C ARG A 357 4.53 -21.89 -1.22
N GLU A 358 4.31 -20.68 -0.69
CA GLU A 358 5.18 -19.53 -0.92
C GLU A 358 6.48 -19.62 -0.10
N ALA A 359 7.61 -19.31 -0.75
CA ALA A 359 8.94 -19.40 -0.15
C ALA A 359 9.12 -18.46 1.07
N SER A 360 8.44 -17.30 1.07
CA SER A 360 8.40 -16.37 2.19
C SER A 360 7.73 -16.97 3.43
N VAL A 361 6.63 -17.71 3.26
CA VAL A 361 5.92 -18.42 4.33
C VAL A 361 6.74 -19.62 4.80
N LEU A 362 7.40 -20.36 3.90
CA LEU A 362 8.33 -21.44 4.28
C LEU A 362 9.54 -20.89 5.04
N ARG A 363 10.03 -19.71 4.68
CA ARG A 363 11.04 -18.98 5.45
C ARG A 363 10.48 -18.61 6.83
N ALA A 364 9.35 -17.90 6.90
CA ALA A 364 8.72 -17.51 8.17
C ALA A 364 8.44 -18.71 9.08
N ARG A 365 7.93 -19.83 8.53
CA ARG A 365 7.76 -21.10 9.26
C ARG A 365 9.06 -21.58 9.87
N ARG A 366 10.16 -21.63 9.09
CA ARG A 366 11.49 -21.99 9.62
C ARG A 366 11.94 -21.02 10.71
N MET A 367 11.66 -19.74 10.57
CA MET A 367 11.95 -18.72 11.60
C MET A 367 11.15 -18.94 12.89
N THR A 368 9.86 -19.30 12.80
CA THR A 368 8.98 -19.40 13.96
C THR A 368 9.09 -20.73 14.70
N VAL A 369 9.29 -21.85 13.98
CA VAL A 369 9.34 -23.21 14.57
C VAL A 369 10.77 -23.73 14.84
N SER A 370 11.82 -23.12 14.28
CA SER A 370 13.19 -23.50 14.62
C SER A 370 13.61 -22.89 15.96
N ALA A 371 14.21 -23.71 16.82
CA ALA A 371 14.83 -23.26 18.07
C ALA A 371 16.08 -22.39 17.83
N ARG A 372 16.68 -22.50 16.63
CA ARG A 372 17.81 -21.67 16.15
C ARG A 372 17.61 -21.42 14.65
N PRO A 373 16.84 -20.39 14.27
CA PRO A 373 16.65 -20.06 12.86
C PRO A 373 17.91 -19.45 12.23
N ASP A 374 18.86 -19.02 13.05
CA ASP A 374 20.25 -18.71 12.69
C ASP A 374 21.23 -19.56 13.54
N PRO A 375 21.89 -20.61 13.02
CA PRO A 375 22.78 -21.45 13.80
C PRO A 375 24.04 -20.71 14.29
N ASP A 376 24.38 -19.57 13.66
CA ASP A 376 25.57 -18.78 13.95
C ASP A 376 25.27 -17.49 14.75
N GLY A 377 23.99 -17.18 15.00
CA GLY A 377 23.51 -16.01 15.75
C GLY A 377 23.64 -14.70 14.95
N GLY A 378 22.51 -14.03 14.68
CA GLY A 378 22.52 -12.84 13.82
C GLY A 378 21.17 -12.16 13.58
N VAL A 379 21.11 -11.34 12.51
CA VAL A 379 19.96 -10.50 12.09
C VAL A 379 18.68 -11.31 11.89
N LEU A 380 18.81 -12.60 11.58
CA LEU A 380 17.68 -13.51 11.39
C LEU A 380 17.00 -13.88 12.71
N ASP A 381 17.74 -14.02 13.82
CA ASP A 381 17.14 -14.30 15.13
C ASP A 381 16.30 -13.12 15.64
N ALA A 382 16.76 -11.87 15.43
CA ALA A 382 15.98 -10.66 15.73
C ALA A 382 14.69 -10.59 14.89
N LEU A 383 14.79 -10.87 13.59
CA LEU A 383 13.64 -10.95 12.69
C LEU A 383 12.67 -12.08 13.06
N ALA A 384 13.18 -13.22 13.57
CA ALA A 384 12.35 -14.33 14.06
C ALA A 384 11.56 -13.95 15.31
N GLN A 385 12.16 -13.18 16.23
CA GLN A 385 11.47 -12.64 17.40
C GLN A 385 10.37 -11.66 16.99
N ASP A 386 10.64 -10.75 16.05
CA ASP A 386 9.67 -9.81 15.50
C ASP A 386 8.53 -10.50 14.71
N LEU A 387 8.76 -11.69 14.13
CA LEU A 387 7.72 -12.45 13.44
C LEU A 387 6.84 -13.30 14.38
N ARG A 388 7.34 -13.64 15.57
CA ARG A 388 6.58 -14.37 16.61
C ARG A 388 5.64 -13.45 17.38
N ALA A 389 5.98 -12.17 17.49
CA ALA A 389 5.09 -11.12 17.96
C ALA A 389 4.67 -10.29 16.74
N PRO A 390 3.58 -10.66 16.03
CA PRO A 390 3.26 -10.10 14.73
C PRO A 390 3.33 -8.57 14.77
N TRP A 391 4.09 -8.03 13.81
CA TRP A 391 4.22 -6.61 13.55
C TRP A 391 2.85 -5.93 13.61
N ALA A 392 2.60 -5.20 14.70
CA ALA A 392 1.58 -4.17 14.73
C ALA A 392 2.12 -3.02 13.86
N ALA A 393 1.50 -2.82 12.70
CA ALA A 393 1.83 -1.70 11.85
C ALA A 393 1.42 -0.41 12.56
N TYR A 394 2.40 0.25 13.18
CA TYR A 394 2.31 1.56 13.86
C TYR A 394 1.43 1.62 15.10
#